data_AF-A0A7X3TNH0-F1
#
_entry.id   AF-A0A7X3TNH0-F1
#
_cell.length_a   1.000
_cell.length_b   1.000
_cell.length_c   1.000
_cell.angle_alpha   90.00
_cell.angle_beta   90.00
_cell.angle_gamma   90.00
#
_symmetry.space_group_name_H-M   'P 1'
#
loop_
_entity.id
_entity.type
_entity.pdbx_description
1 polymer ?
#
loop_
_entity_poly.entity_id
_entity_poly.type
_entity_poly.pdbx_seq_one_letter_code
_entity_poly.pdbx_strand_id
1 'polypeptide(L)'
;PNNPTGDNGVDPLAPYPTEVNACGPAGSVLVLDSRLWHATAPNRSHQPRTSVVVRYAPWWLNVEVLRPGSDERRRLSEETGRKENAVPSLPASVFADLPAPVQPLFRHWVARPE
;
A
#
# COMPACT_ATOMS: atom_id res chain seq x y z
N PRO A 1 -19.32 4.96 9.18
CA PRO A 1 -18.28 4.35 10.04
C PRO A 1 -16.94 4.27 9.30
N ASN A 2 -15.90 4.94 9.79
CA ASN A 2 -14.55 4.92 9.22
C ASN A 2 -13.63 4.01 10.04
N ASN A 3 -12.46 3.64 9.51
CA ASN A 3 -11.48 2.80 10.23
C ASN A 3 -10.90 3.53 11.46
N PRO A 4 -10.25 2.83 12.41
CA PRO A 4 -9.70 3.44 13.63
C PRO A 4 -8.68 4.57 13.38
N THR A 5 -8.01 4.57 12.22
CA THR A 5 -7.09 5.67 11.83
C THR A 5 -7.79 6.87 11.18
N GLY A 6 -9.11 6.78 10.99
CA GLY A 6 -9.93 7.77 10.31
C GLY A 6 -10.66 8.73 11.24
N ASP A 7 -10.11 8.97 12.44
CA ASP A 7 -10.63 9.88 13.47
C ASP A 7 -12.11 9.63 13.80
N ASN A 8 -12.45 8.39 14.09
CA ASN A 8 -13.82 7.96 14.39
C ASN A 8 -14.17 8.05 15.89
N GLY A 9 -13.38 8.78 16.68
CA GLY A 9 -13.54 8.93 18.13
C GLY A 9 -13.01 7.75 18.96
N VAL A 10 -12.36 6.76 18.34
CA VAL A 10 -11.67 5.66 19.03
C VAL A 10 -10.17 5.91 19.02
N ASP A 11 -9.50 5.68 20.15
CA ASP A 11 -8.04 5.70 20.19
C ASP A 11 -7.46 4.61 19.27
N PRO A 12 -6.73 4.97 18.19
CA PRO A 12 -6.19 4.00 17.24
C PRO A 12 -5.14 3.06 17.84
N LEU A 13 -4.62 3.36 19.03
CA LEU A 13 -3.64 2.54 19.74
C LEU A 13 -4.25 1.70 20.89
N ALA A 14 -5.53 1.89 21.19
CA ALA A 14 -6.20 1.10 22.21
C ALA A 14 -6.38 -0.35 21.73
N PRO A 15 -6.17 -1.35 22.61
CA PRO A 15 -6.40 -2.74 22.26
C PRO A 15 -7.89 -2.98 22.01
N TYR A 16 -8.21 -3.75 20.98
CA TYR A 16 -9.57 -4.21 20.73
C TYR A 16 -9.77 -5.64 21.27
N PRO A 17 -10.83 -5.94 22.04
CA PRO A 17 -10.95 -7.22 22.76
C PRO A 17 -10.86 -8.48 21.91
N THR A 18 -11.19 -8.39 20.62
CA THR A 18 -11.16 -9.52 19.68
C THR A 18 -10.11 -9.34 18.57
N GLU A 19 -9.18 -8.39 18.73
CA GLU A 19 -8.05 -8.29 17.79
C GLU A 19 -7.16 -9.53 17.89
N VAL A 20 -6.55 -9.87 16.75
CA VAL A 20 -5.59 -10.97 16.65
C VAL A 20 -4.32 -10.41 16.02
N ASN A 21 -3.18 -10.70 16.65
CA ASN A 21 -1.88 -10.37 16.09
C ASN A 21 -1.41 -11.47 15.15
N ALA A 22 -1.16 -11.12 13.89
CA ALA A 22 -0.51 -12.02 12.95
C ALA A 22 1.00 -12.06 13.23
N CYS A 23 1.52 -13.25 13.56
CA CYS A 23 2.93 -13.48 13.87
C CYS A 23 3.49 -14.64 13.02
N GLY A 24 4.77 -14.58 12.66
CA GLY A 24 5.46 -15.64 11.95
C GLY A 24 6.95 -15.34 11.73
N PRO A 25 7.77 -16.35 11.41
CA PRO A 25 9.18 -16.14 11.05
C PRO A 25 9.31 -15.38 9.73
N ALA A 26 10.52 -14.89 9.44
CA ALA A 26 10.86 -14.27 8.15
C ALA A 26 10.47 -15.20 6.97
N GLY A 27 9.84 -14.62 5.95
CA GLY A 27 9.28 -15.35 4.82
C GLY A 27 7.81 -15.77 4.98
N SER A 28 7.23 -15.63 6.18
CA SER A 28 5.79 -15.82 6.37
C SER A 28 5.00 -14.71 5.65
N VAL A 29 3.87 -15.08 5.03
CA VAL A 29 3.01 -14.16 4.28
C VAL A 29 1.64 -14.08 4.93
N LEU A 30 1.18 -12.86 5.18
CA LEU A 30 -0.19 -12.57 5.58
C LEU A 30 -0.95 -12.04 4.36
N VAL A 31 -2.03 -12.73 3.98
CA VAL A 31 -2.92 -12.30 2.89
C VAL A 31 -4.17 -11.69 3.51
N LEU A 32 -4.45 -10.43 3.16
CA LEU A 32 -5.61 -9.69 3.65
C LEU A 32 -6.57 -9.41 2.50
N ASP A 33 -7.87 -9.67 2.71
CA ASP A 33 -8.93 -9.08 1.90
C ASP A 33 -8.96 -7.57 2.17
N SER A 34 -9.18 -6.75 1.14
CA SER A 34 -9.12 -5.29 1.26
C SER A 34 -10.19 -4.69 2.19
N ARG A 35 -11.23 -5.45 2.53
CA ARG A 35 -12.29 -5.06 3.47
C ARG A 35 -11.96 -5.40 4.92
N LEU A 36 -10.90 -6.17 5.17
CA LEU A 36 -10.51 -6.57 6.52
C LEU A 36 -9.93 -5.36 7.27
N TRP A 37 -10.50 -5.06 8.44
CA TRP A 37 -9.97 -4.03 9.32
C TRP A 37 -8.66 -4.52 9.92
N HIS A 38 -7.61 -3.72 9.80
CA HIS A 38 -6.28 -4.04 10.30
C HIS A 38 -5.53 -2.77 10.68
N ALA A 39 -4.60 -2.90 11.62
CA ALA A 39 -3.71 -1.84 12.06
C ALA A 39 -2.32 -2.40 12.39
N THR A 40 -1.30 -1.55 12.30
CA THR A 40 0.06 -1.93 12.68
C THR A 40 0.19 -1.86 14.20
N ALA A 41 0.36 -3.01 14.88
CA ALA A 41 0.59 -3.04 16.32
C ALA A 41 1.89 -2.30 16.73
N PRO A 42 1.96 -1.65 17.90
CA PRO A 42 3.17 -0.98 18.38
C PRO A 42 4.39 -1.91 18.40
N ASN A 43 5.55 -1.44 17.93
CA ASN A 43 6.80 -2.17 18.09
C ASN A 43 7.38 -1.91 19.50
N ARG A 44 7.27 -2.91 20.38
CA ARG A 44 7.77 -2.84 21.77
C ARG A 44 9.22 -3.31 21.93
N SER A 45 9.92 -3.57 20.82
CA SER A 45 11.32 -3.99 20.82
C SER A 45 12.24 -2.85 20.34
N HIS A 46 13.54 -2.99 20.59
CA HIS A 46 14.57 -2.11 20.03
C HIS A 46 15.04 -2.54 18.63
N GLN A 47 14.42 -3.56 18.05
CA GLN A 47 14.78 -4.08 16.73
C GLN A 47 13.79 -3.58 15.67
N PRO A 48 14.26 -3.25 14.46
CA PRO A 48 13.38 -2.95 13.35
C PRO A 48 12.47 -4.14 13.02
N ARG A 49 11.18 -3.87 12.80
CA ARG A 49 10.21 -4.85 12.29
C ARG A 49 9.89 -4.51 10.83
N THR A 50 10.54 -5.22 9.91
CA THR A 50 10.44 -4.97 8.47
C THR A 50 9.46 -5.93 7.80
N SER A 51 8.65 -5.42 6.87
CA SER A 51 7.81 -6.21 5.99
C SER A 51 7.83 -5.63 4.58
N VAL A 52 7.52 -6.46 3.58
CA VAL A 52 7.28 -6.03 2.20
C VAL A 52 5.78 -6.09 1.96
N VAL A 53 5.21 -4.96 1.53
CA VAL A 53 3.77 -4.85 1.25
C VAL A 53 3.54 -4.91 -0.25
N VAL A 54 2.78 -5.90 -0.70
CA VAL A 54 2.33 -6.03 -2.10
C VAL A 54 0.82 -5.88 -2.14
N ARG A 55 0.31 -4.97 -2.97
CA ARG A 55 -1.13 -4.76 -3.17
C ARG A 55 -1.51 -5.20 -4.57
N TYR A 56 -2.45 -6.14 -4.64
CA TYR A 56 -3.07 -6.54 -5.91
C TYR A 56 -4.38 -5.77 -6.06
N ALA A 57 -4.55 -5.13 -7.21
CA ALA A 57 -5.78 -4.45 -7.58
C ALA A 57 -6.29 -5.01 -8.91
N PRO A 58 -7.62 -5.05 -9.13
CA PRO A 58 -8.16 -5.31 -10.46
C PRO A 58 -7.62 -4.30 -11.47
N TRP A 59 -7.40 -4.76 -12.71
CA TRP A 59 -6.78 -3.95 -13.76
C TRP A 59 -7.55 -2.67 -14.11
N TRP A 60 -8.84 -2.60 -13.78
CA TRP A 60 -9.72 -1.45 -14.02
C TRP A 60 -9.72 -0.43 -12.86
N LEU A 61 -9.04 -0.70 -11.75
CA LEU A 61 -8.95 0.24 -10.64
C LEU A 61 -7.91 1.32 -10.95
N ASN A 62 -8.33 2.59 -10.85
CA ASN A 62 -7.41 3.70 -11.04
C ASN A 62 -6.41 3.78 -9.86
N VAL A 63 -5.12 3.73 -10.19
CA VAL A 63 -4.01 3.82 -9.26
C VAL A 63 -3.15 5.08 -9.47
N GLU A 64 -3.53 5.98 -10.40
CA GLU A 64 -2.72 7.16 -10.76
C GLU A 64 -2.48 8.12 -9.58
N VAL A 65 -3.35 8.14 -8.56
CA VAL A 65 -3.12 8.91 -7.32
C VAL A 65 -1.81 8.54 -6.62
N LEU A 66 -1.32 7.31 -6.82
CA LEU A 66 -0.05 6.83 -6.27
C LEU A 66 1.16 7.31 -7.08
N ARG A 67 0.98 7.66 -8.36
CA ARG A 67 2.09 8.02 -9.26
C ARG A 67 2.56 9.45 -8.96
N PRO A 68 3.86 9.67 -8.68
CA PRO A 68 4.41 11.01 -8.53
C PRO A 68 4.15 11.85 -9.78
N GLY A 69 3.70 13.10 -9.58
CA GLY A 69 3.46 14.06 -10.65
C GLY A 69 2.22 13.81 -11.52
N SER A 70 1.42 12.77 -11.24
CA SER A 70 0.14 12.59 -11.92
C SER A 70 -0.85 13.70 -11.56
N ASP A 71 -1.78 13.95 -12.47
CA ASP A 71 -2.83 14.95 -12.26
C ASP A 71 -3.81 14.50 -11.17
N GLU A 72 -4.08 13.20 -11.05
CA GLU A 72 -4.88 12.61 -9.99
C GLU A 72 -4.23 12.79 -8.62
N ARG A 73 -2.90 12.62 -8.49
CA ARG A 73 -2.20 12.86 -7.23
C ARG A 73 -2.33 14.31 -6.81
N ARG A 74 -2.10 15.25 -7.74
CA ARG A 74 -2.22 16.68 -7.48
C ARG A 74 -3.60 17.02 -6.91
N ARG A 75 -4.66 16.63 -7.63
CA ARG A 75 -6.05 16.96 -7.28
C ARG A 75 -6.56 16.23 -6.03
N LEU A 76 -6.22 14.94 -5.87
CA LEU A 76 -6.83 14.10 -4.82
C LEU A 76 -6.01 14.06 -3.53
N SER A 77 -4.70 14.34 -3.58
CA SER A 77 -3.81 14.32 -2.42
C SER A 77 -3.28 15.71 -2.09
N GLU A 78 -2.52 16.33 -3.00
CA GLU A 78 -1.74 17.54 -2.71
C GLU A 78 -2.64 18.76 -2.45
N GLU A 79 -3.59 19.03 -3.35
CA GLU A 79 -4.54 20.16 -3.24
C GLU A 79 -5.49 20.02 -2.05
N THR A 80 -5.79 18.79 -1.62
CA THR A 80 -6.70 18.52 -0.49
C THR A 80 -5.97 18.40 0.85
N GLY A 81 -4.64 18.43 0.85
CA GLY A 81 -3.82 18.14 2.03
C GLY A 81 -3.91 16.69 2.53
N ARG A 82 -4.59 15.80 1.79
CA ARG A 82 -4.66 14.38 2.12
C ARG A 82 -3.35 13.69 1.77
N LYS A 83 -2.99 12.69 2.56
CA LYS A 83 -1.76 11.93 2.36
C LYS A 83 -2.06 10.60 1.69
N GLU A 84 -1.25 10.26 0.70
CA GLU A 84 -1.22 8.95 0.08
C GLU A 84 0.23 8.59 -0.25
N ASN A 85 0.50 7.29 -0.35
CA ASN A 85 1.78 6.76 -0.77
C ASN A 85 2.20 7.32 -2.14
N ALA A 86 3.50 7.51 -2.31
CA ALA A 86 4.11 7.82 -3.59
C ALA A 86 4.83 6.58 -4.09
N VAL A 87 4.38 6.02 -5.21
CA VAL A 87 4.95 4.81 -5.81
C VAL A 87 5.57 5.20 -7.15
N PRO A 88 6.91 5.24 -7.28
CA PRO A 88 7.55 5.62 -8.53
C PRO A 88 7.16 4.66 -9.66
N SER A 89 7.05 5.19 -10.88
CA SER A 89 6.83 4.36 -12.07
C SER A 89 8.05 3.48 -12.35
N LEU A 90 7.81 2.32 -12.95
CA LEU A 90 8.85 1.36 -13.31
C LEU A 90 9.60 1.84 -14.57
N PRO A 91 10.94 1.96 -14.55
CA PRO A 91 11.68 2.27 -15.77
C PRO A 91 11.44 1.22 -16.87
N ALA A 92 11.37 1.66 -18.13
CA ALA A 92 11.09 0.77 -19.26
C ALA A 92 12.12 -0.35 -19.43
N SER A 93 13.39 -0.07 -19.14
CA SER A 93 14.47 -1.08 -19.14
C SER A 93 14.21 -2.18 -18.10
N VAL A 94 13.89 -1.79 -16.87
CA VAL A 94 13.57 -2.75 -15.79
C VAL A 94 12.34 -3.59 -16.15
N PHE A 95 11.33 -2.98 -16.77
CA PHE A 95 10.16 -3.71 -17.25
C PHE A 95 10.50 -4.77 -18.30
N ALA A 96 11.38 -4.43 -19.26
CA ALA A 96 11.81 -5.34 -20.32
C ALA A 96 12.57 -6.56 -19.76
N ASP A 97 13.29 -6.37 -18.65
CA ASP A 97 14.04 -7.44 -17.97
C ASP A 97 13.18 -8.33 -17.06
N LEU A 98 11.91 -7.98 -16.83
CA LEU A 98 11.02 -8.81 -16.02
C LEU A 98 10.69 -10.13 -16.74
N PRO A 99 10.51 -11.24 -15.99
CA PRO A 99 10.01 -12.50 -16.56
C PRO A 99 8.70 -12.28 -17.31
N ALA A 100 8.55 -12.92 -18.48
CA ALA A 100 7.36 -12.76 -19.32
C ALA A 100 6.01 -12.94 -18.58
N PRO A 101 5.86 -13.87 -17.61
CA PRO A 101 4.63 -13.99 -16.84
C PRO A 101 4.35 -12.83 -15.87
N VAL A 102 5.38 -12.04 -15.52
CA VAL A 102 5.31 -10.93 -14.54
C VAL A 102 5.01 -9.60 -15.24
N GLN A 103 5.49 -9.40 -16.47
CA GLN A 103 5.25 -8.17 -17.24
C GLN A 103 3.77 -7.72 -17.27
N PRO A 104 2.77 -8.60 -17.45
CA PRO A 104 1.37 -8.17 -17.44
C PRO A 104 0.92 -7.50 -16.13
N LEU A 105 1.57 -7.82 -15.00
CA LEU A 105 1.27 -7.23 -13.69
C LEU A 105 1.75 -5.77 -13.58
N PHE A 106 2.82 -5.40 -14.29
CA PHE A 106 3.46 -4.08 -14.17
C PHE A 106 3.25 -3.16 -15.37
N ARG A 107 2.69 -3.66 -16.49
CA ARG A 107 2.52 -2.89 -17.75
C ARG A 107 1.85 -1.53 -17.57
N HIS A 108 0.92 -1.41 -16.62
CA HIS A 108 0.17 -0.19 -16.34
C HIS A 108 0.99 0.86 -15.56
N TRP A 109 2.12 0.43 -14.99
CA TRP A 109 2.96 1.24 -14.10
C TRP A 109 4.33 1.59 -14.69
N VAL A 110 4.56 1.31 -15.98
CA VAL A 110 5.79 1.69 -16.68
C VAL A 110 5.85 3.22 -16.81
N ALA A 111 7.06 3.79 -16.66
CA ALA A 111 7.30 5.21 -16.84
C ALA A 111 6.88 5.66 -18.25
N ARG A 112 6.16 6.78 -18.32
CA ARG A 112 5.74 7.36 -19.59
C ARG A 112 6.93 8.13 -20.18
N PRO A 113 7.12 8.11 -21.52
CA PRO A 113 8.06 9.02 -22.17
C PRO A 113 7.71 10.47 -21.82
N GLU A 114 8.73 11.30 -21.61
CA GLU A 114 8.57 12.76 -21.49
C GLU A 114 8.17 13.40 -22.83
#